data_AF-A0A3N5K2Q9-F1
#
_entry.id   AF-A0A3N5K2Q9-F1
#
_cell.length_a   1.000
_cell.length_b   1.000
_cell.length_c   1.000
_cell.angle_alpha   90.00
_cell.angle_beta   90.00
_cell.angle_gamma   90.00
#
_symmetry.space_group_name_H-M   'P 1'
#
loop_
_entity.id
_entity.type
_entity.pdbx_description
1 polymer ?
#
loop_
_entity_poly.entity_id
_entity_poly.type
_entity_poly.pdbx_seq_one_letter_code
_entity_poly.pdbx_strand_id
1 'polypeptide(L)'
;MSCPGLRLDTTRSYLRVVWRGHRSRVSRSRQTHLRPRYVLDTNVLLHDPQALSGFGESSVLIPIEVIEEIDRFKRETSERGKNARAVSRILDGLRAHGRLSQGVQLPNGGTLRIVLPTPNGQGPHAGGTATVDTRLVALTKELQDATPDGPAVLVTKDVNLRIRADAAGLTAEDFETDRDCGRDRFTGTFELSCTPPELAALRADKFLPLNGSGPRFPNEYCSVVDATNAKHAILARVDASGEAVVPIRSLREGVWGIRPLNREQQYALDALLDDRIRLVTVTGPSGTGKTLLALAAGLQQVV
;
A
#
# COMPACT_ATOMS: atom_id res chain seq x y z
N MET A 1 49.76 23.04 -12.17
CA MET A 1 50.41 21.94 -12.89
C MET A 1 50.10 20.67 -12.12
N SER A 2 48.89 20.11 -12.16
CA SER A 2 47.99 19.72 -13.25
C SER A 2 48.35 18.38 -13.90
N CYS A 3 47.36 17.47 -13.82
CA CYS A 3 47.08 16.27 -14.64
C CYS A 3 47.48 14.89 -14.07
N PRO A 4 46.77 13.79 -14.43
CA PRO A 4 45.33 13.68 -14.78
C PRO A 4 44.62 12.40 -14.27
N GLY A 5 43.29 12.52 -14.10
CA GLY A 5 42.24 11.59 -14.56
C GLY A 5 42.24 10.10 -14.16
N LEU A 6 41.34 9.74 -13.24
CA LEU A 6 40.67 8.43 -13.27
C LEU A 6 39.15 8.63 -13.16
N ARG A 7 38.41 8.22 -14.20
CA ARG A 7 36.96 8.07 -14.20
C ARG A 7 36.59 6.88 -13.31
N LEU A 8 35.66 7.06 -12.39
CA LEU A 8 34.88 5.97 -11.82
C LEU A 8 33.40 6.33 -11.91
N ASP A 9 32.71 5.47 -12.63
CA ASP A 9 31.28 5.38 -12.86
C ASP A 9 30.57 5.10 -11.52
N THR A 10 29.75 6.04 -11.04
CA THR A 10 28.99 5.90 -9.79
C THR A 10 27.52 5.59 -10.09
N THR A 11 27.25 4.35 -10.49
CA THR A 11 25.95 3.72 -10.29
C THR A 11 25.80 3.36 -8.82
N ARG A 12 24.64 3.69 -8.23
CA ARG A 12 24.25 3.43 -6.83
C ARG A 12 25.12 4.12 -5.78
N SER A 13 24.50 5.05 -5.03
CA SER A 13 24.14 4.84 -3.62
C SER A 13 23.66 6.15 -2.99
N TYR A 14 22.48 6.06 -2.38
CA TYR A 14 21.99 6.75 -1.19
C TYR A 14 22.92 7.78 -0.50
N LEU A 15 22.35 8.95 -0.18
CA LEU A 15 22.45 9.63 1.13
C LEU A 15 21.45 10.82 1.13
N ARG A 16 20.41 10.83 1.98
CA ARG A 16 20.35 11.37 3.36
C ARG A 16 20.44 12.90 3.44
N VAL A 17 19.33 13.59 3.77
CA VAL A 17 19.33 14.78 4.65
C VAL A 17 18.04 14.83 5.47
N VAL A 18 18.22 15.11 6.76
CA VAL A 18 17.27 15.14 7.87
C VAL A 18 16.71 16.56 8.03
N TRP A 19 15.45 16.71 8.43
CA TRP A 19 14.96 17.97 9.01
C TRP A 19 14.24 17.72 10.35
N ARG A 20 14.77 18.34 11.41
CA ARG A 20 14.26 18.25 12.80
C ARG A 20 13.17 19.28 13.01
N GLY A 21 11.91 18.84 13.13
CA GLY A 21 10.83 19.66 13.68
C GLY A 21 10.72 19.45 15.19
N HIS A 22 11.04 20.48 15.98
CA HIS A 22 10.80 20.52 17.42
C HIS A 22 9.30 20.32 17.70
N ARG A 23 8.94 19.23 18.39
CA ARG A 23 7.70 19.17 19.18
C ARG A 23 8.06 18.90 20.62
N SER A 24 7.57 19.78 21.47
CA SER A 24 7.68 19.80 22.92
C SER A 24 7.33 18.44 23.53
N ARG A 25 8.28 17.93 24.31
CA ARG A 25 8.28 16.61 24.90
C ARG A 25 7.43 16.65 26.18
N VAL A 26 6.14 16.32 26.08
CA VAL A 26 5.35 15.98 27.27
C VAL A 26 5.75 14.56 27.67
N SER A 27 6.44 14.43 28.80
CA SER A 27 6.84 13.16 29.39
C SER A 27 5.61 12.36 29.83
N ARG A 28 5.12 11.47 28.96
CA ARG A 28 4.25 10.38 29.39
C ARG A 28 5.11 9.25 29.95
N SER A 29 4.83 8.89 31.20
CA SER A 29 5.41 7.77 31.93
C SER A 29 5.30 6.47 31.13
N ARG A 30 6.38 5.69 31.09
CA ARG A 30 6.42 4.34 30.51
C ARG A 30 5.57 3.39 31.35
N GLN A 31 4.31 3.22 31.01
CA GLN A 31 3.61 1.96 31.30
C GLN A 31 4.13 0.92 30.30
N THR A 32 4.69 -0.17 30.79
CA THR A 32 5.09 -1.32 29.97
C THR A 32 3.82 -2.03 29.46
N HIS A 33 3.22 -1.51 28.39
CA HIS A 33 2.18 -2.24 27.67
C HIS A 33 2.82 -3.48 27.06
N LEU A 34 2.37 -4.67 27.50
CA LEU A 34 2.72 -5.93 26.84
C LEU A 34 2.31 -5.84 25.37
N ARG A 35 3.20 -6.23 24.47
CA ARG A 35 2.96 -6.15 23.03
C ARG A 35 1.89 -7.17 22.63
N PRO A 36 0.91 -6.80 21.77
CA PRO A 36 -0.08 -7.75 21.29
C PRO A 36 0.56 -8.82 20.39
N ARG A 37 -0.09 -9.98 20.35
CA ARG A 37 0.25 -11.10 19.47
C ARG A 37 -0.88 -11.28 18.47
N TYR A 38 -0.59 -11.12 17.19
CA TYR A 38 -1.57 -11.19 16.11
C TYR A 38 -1.56 -12.58 15.48
N VAL A 39 -2.69 -13.27 15.50
CA VAL A 39 -2.89 -14.54 14.78
C VAL A 39 -3.54 -14.24 13.44
N LEU A 40 -2.88 -14.61 12.33
CA LEU A 40 -3.35 -14.26 10.99
C LEU A 40 -4.12 -15.41 10.33
N ASP A 41 -5.25 -15.05 9.71
CA ASP A 41 -5.99 -15.89 8.77
C ASP A 41 -5.33 -15.88 7.37
N THR A 42 -5.48 -16.98 6.63
CA THR A 42 -5.08 -17.13 5.23
C THR A 42 -5.62 -16.02 4.34
N ASN A 43 -6.88 -15.63 4.52
CA ASN A 43 -7.51 -14.61 3.66
C ASN A 43 -6.86 -13.23 3.77
N VAL A 44 -6.25 -12.91 4.91
CA VAL A 44 -5.47 -11.68 5.09
C VAL A 44 -4.25 -11.70 4.18
N LEU A 45 -3.50 -12.80 4.21
CA LEU A 45 -2.26 -12.99 3.44
C LEU A 45 -2.52 -13.12 1.92
N LEU A 46 -3.62 -13.76 1.53
CA LEU A 46 -4.01 -13.90 0.12
C LEU A 46 -4.52 -12.59 -0.48
N HIS A 47 -5.02 -11.67 0.34
CA HIS A 47 -5.40 -10.34 -0.12
C HIS A 47 -4.20 -9.40 -0.19
N ASP A 48 -3.32 -9.43 0.80
CA ASP A 48 -2.13 -8.59 0.85
C ASP A 48 -0.91 -9.36 1.38
N PRO A 49 0.07 -9.72 0.51
CA PRO A 49 1.30 -10.36 0.93
C PRO A 49 2.15 -9.53 1.89
N GLN A 50 1.98 -8.20 1.92
CA GLN A 50 2.71 -7.30 2.81
C GLN A 50 2.09 -7.20 4.20
N ALA A 51 0.93 -7.83 4.44
CA ALA A 51 0.27 -7.83 5.74
C ALA A 51 1.20 -8.29 6.88
N LEU A 52 2.15 -9.19 6.61
CA LEU A 52 3.14 -9.66 7.58
C LEU A 52 3.95 -8.53 8.23
N SER A 53 4.12 -7.40 7.56
CA SER A 53 4.86 -6.23 8.06
C SER A 53 3.96 -5.14 8.66
N GLY A 54 2.64 -5.31 8.62
CA GLY A 54 1.65 -4.28 9.01
C GLY A 54 1.38 -4.16 10.52
N PHE A 55 2.05 -4.95 11.36
CA PHE A 55 1.75 -5.06 12.79
C PHE A 55 2.75 -4.34 13.71
N GLY A 56 3.50 -3.37 13.17
CA GLY A 56 4.51 -2.63 13.93
C GLY A 56 5.54 -3.55 14.60
N GLU A 57 5.93 -3.25 15.83
CA GLU A 57 6.89 -4.06 16.59
C GLU A 57 6.27 -5.27 17.31
N SER A 58 5.08 -5.70 16.89
CA SER A 58 4.30 -6.77 17.54
C SER A 58 4.68 -8.16 17.03
N SER A 59 4.22 -9.20 17.71
CA SER A 59 4.44 -10.58 17.26
C SER A 59 3.32 -11.04 16.33
N VAL A 60 3.70 -11.63 15.19
CA VAL A 60 2.82 -12.16 14.17
C VAL A 60 2.93 -13.68 14.17
N LEU A 61 1.80 -14.34 14.38
CA LEU A 61 1.68 -15.78 14.51
C LEU A 61 0.87 -16.32 13.32
N ILE A 62 1.43 -17.31 12.62
CA ILE A 62 0.78 -17.97 11.49
C ILE A 62 0.65 -19.46 11.81
N PRO A 63 -0.56 -20.01 11.94
CA PRO A 63 -0.74 -21.46 12.06
C PRO A 63 -0.19 -22.19 10.83
N ILE A 64 0.31 -23.42 11.02
CA ILE A 64 0.83 -24.22 9.90
C ILE A 64 -0.25 -24.51 8.85
N GLU A 65 -1.52 -24.64 9.27
CA GLU A 65 -2.65 -24.85 8.37
C GLU A 65 -2.79 -23.72 7.34
N VAL A 66 -2.54 -22.47 7.75
CA VAL A 66 -2.57 -21.31 6.86
C VAL A 66 -1.51 -21.44 5.76
N ILE A 67 -0.34 -22.01 6.09
CA ILE A 67 0.71 -22.29 5.11
C ILE A 67 0.26 -23.37 4.12
N GLU A 68 -0.39 -24.43 4.61
CA GLU A 68 -0.96 -25.48 3.76
C GLU A 68 -2.03 -24.92 2.81
N GLU A 69 -2.85 -23.98 3.27
CA GLU A 69 -3.82 -23.30 2.42
C GLU A 69 -3.13 -22.47 1.33
N ILE A 70 -2.14 -21.66 1.69
CA ILE A 70 -1.33 -20.87 0.74
C ILE A 70 -0.74 -21.77 -0.36
N ASP A 71 -0.25 -22.95 0.01
CA ASP A 71 0.33 -23.88 -0.95
C ASP A 71 -0.71 -24.43 -1.96
N ARG A 72 -1.96 -24.61 -1.54
CA ARG A 72 -3.06 -24.94 -2.47
C ARG A 72 -3.32 -23.80 -3.47
N PHE A 73 -3.36 -22.56 -2.99
CA PHE A 73 -3.65 -21.38 -3.82
C PHE A 73 -2.54 -21.04 -4.83
N LYS A 74 -1.29 -21.48 -4.63
CA LYS A 74 -0.17 -21.22 -5.58
C LYS A 74 -0.40 -21.75 -6.99
N ARG A 75 -1.29 -22.74 -7.15
CA ARG A 75 -1.61 -23.35 -8.45
C ARG A 75 -2.58 -22.49 -9.28
N GLU A 76 -3.21 -21.50 -8.66
CA GLU A 76 -4.15 -20.63 -9.34
C GLU A 76 -3.44 -19.53 -10.16
N THR A 77 -4.04 -19.19 -11.31
CA THR A 77 -3.64 -18.05 -12.15
C THR A 77 -4.29 -16.74 -11.72
N SER A 78 -5.09 -16.75 -10.66
CA SER A 78 -5.77 -15.59 -10.08
C SER A 78 -4.81 -14.64 -9.34
N GLU A 79 -5.29 -13.43 -9.01
CA GLU A 79 -4.56 -12.52 -8.11
C GLU A 79 -4.31 -13.18 -6.73
N ARG A 80 -5.24 -14.01 -6.24
CA ARG A 80 -5.03 -14.79 -5.01
C ARG A 80 -3.84 -15.75 -5.16
N GLY A 81 -3.72 -16.44 -6.29
CA GLY A 81 -2.58 -17.33 -6.56
C GLY A 81 -1.25 -16.58 -6.77
N LYS A 82 -1.27 -15.38 -7.33
CA LYS A 82 -0.11 -14.48 -7.40
C LYS A 82 0.33 -14.02 -6.00
N ASN A 83 -0.62 -13.66 -5.15
CA ASN A 83 -0.38 -13.26 -3.76
C ASN A 83 0.13 -14.45 -2.93
N ALA A 84 -0.45 -15.65 -3.08
CA ALA A 84 0.05 -16.86 -2.43
C ALA A 84 1.53 -17.14 -2.77
N ARG A 85 1.91 -16.99 -4.06
CA ARG A 85 3.31 -17.09 -4.49
C ARG A 85 4.20 -16.01 -3.87
N ALA A 86 3.70 -14.78 -3.75
CA ALA A 86 4.43 -13.68 -3.10
C ALA A 86 4.65 -13.94 -1.60
N VAL A 87 3.61 -14.37 -0.87
CA VAL A 87 3.71 -14.75 0.55
C VAL A 87 4.72 -15.88 0.74
N SER A 88 4.64 -16.94 -0.09
CA SER A 88 5.58 -18.06 -0.03
C SER A 88 7.04 -17.61 -0.23
N ARG A 89 7.31 -16.68 -1.15
CA ARG A 89 8.66 -16.10 -1.33
C ARG A 89 9.12 -15.27 -0.13
N ILE A 90 8.23 -14.49 0.47
CA ILE A 90 8.54 -13.69 1.67
C ILE A 90 8.91 -14.62 2.83
N LEU A 91 8.08 -15.65 3.09
CA LEU A 91 8.34 -16.63 4.14
C LEU A 91 9.64 -17.40 3.90
N ASP A 92 9.92 -17.80 2.65
CA ASP A 92 11.17 -18.49 2.32
C ASP A 92 12.39 -17.59 2.53
N GLY A 93 12.31 -16.30 2.15
CA GLY A 93 13.37 -15.32 2.42
C GLY A 93 13.60 -15.09 3.92
N LEU A 94 12.56 -15.16 4.75
CA LEU A 94 12.68 -15.04 6.20
C LEU A 94 13.37 -16.26 6.84
N ARG A 95 13.34 -17.44 6.21
CA ARG A 95 14.08 -18.63 6.70
C ARG A 95 15.59 -18.43 6.69
N ALA A 96 16.11 -17.53 5.85
CA ALA A 96 17.53 -17.18 5.86
C ALA A 96 17.95 -16.48 7.17
N HIS A 97 17.01 -15.91 7.91
CA HIS A 97 17.26 -15.13 9.14
C HIS A 97 16.98 -15.94 10.42
N GLY A 98 16.59 -17.21 10.31
CA GLY A 98 16.35 -18.09 11.45
C GLY A 98 15.24 -19.13 11.22
N ARG A 99 14.88 -19.85 12.28
CA ARG A 99 13.82 -20.86 12.22
C ARG A 99 12.46 -20.20 12.46
N LEU A 100 11.58 -20.23 11.46
CA LEU A 100 10.23 -19.68 11.55
C LEU A 100 9.42 -20.26 12.73
N SER A 101 9.67 -21.50 13.15
CA SER A 101 9.00 -22.11 14.31
C SER A 101 9.42 -21.51 15.66
N GLN A 102 10.61 -20.92 15.76
CA GLN A 102 11.14 -20.26 16.96
C GLN A 102 10.87 -18.75 16.96
N GLY A 103 10.47 -18.19 15.81
CA GLY A 103 10.31 -16.76 15.61
C GLY A 103 11.52 -16.15 14.90
N VAL A 104 11.26 -15.34 13.88
CA VAL A 104 12.26 -14.55 13.14
C VAL A 104 11.95 -13.07 13.27
N GLN A 105 12.97 -12.22 13.34
CA GLN A 105 12.75 -10.78 13.38
C GLN A 105 12.34 -10.24 12.01
N LEU A 106 11.36 -9.35 12.03
CA LEU A 106 10.91 -8.60 10.88
C LEU A 106 11.64 -7.25 10.81
N PRO A 107 11.78 -6.64 9.63
CA PRO A 107 12.46 -5.34 9.47
C PRO A 107 11.84 -4.19 10.29
N ASN A 108 10.57 -4.31 10.64
CA ASN A 108 9.82 -3.34 11.44
C ASN A 108 10.01 -3.51 12.97
N GLY A 109 10.90 -4.40 13.42
CA GLY A 109 11.16 -4.67 14.83
C GLY A 109 10.17 -5.66 15.48
N GLY A 110 9.21 -6.19 14.72
CA GLY A 110 8.32 -7.26 15.15
C GLY A 110 8.95 -8.65 14.99
N THR A 111 8.20 -9.68 15.36
CA THR A 111 8.63 -11.08 15.20
C THR A 111 7.58 -11.88 14.45
N LEU A 112 7.99 -12.76 13.53
CA LEU A 112 7.10 -13.67 12.82
C LEU A 112 7.38 -15.11 13.25
N ARG A 113 6.35 -15.84 13.67
CA ARG A 113 6.47 -17.23 14.10
C ARG A 113 5.39 -18.10 13.46
N ILE A 114 5.80 -19.26 12.93
CA ILE A 114 4.86 -20.31 12.51
C ILE A 114 4.53 -21.16 13.74
N VAL A 115 3.24 -21.31 14.02
CA VAL A 115 2.73 -22.07 15.17
C VAL A 115 2.27 -23.44 14.70
N LEU A 116 2.74 -24.47 15.41
CA LEU A 116 2.32 -25.85 15.22
C LEU A 116 1.24 -26.20 16.25
N PRO A 117 0.23 -27.02 15.90
CA PRO A 117 -0.75 -27.51 16.86
C PRO A 117 -0.07 -28.27 18.00
N THR A 118 -0.50 -28.03 19.24
CA THR A 118 -0.05 -28.82 20.38
C THR A 118 -0.79 -30.18 20.37
N PRO A 119 -0.09 -31.32 20.51
CA PRO A 119 -0.72 -32.64 20.52
C PRO A 119 -1.72 -32.86 21.67
N ASN A 120 -1.64 -32.07 22.74
CA ASN A 120 -2.35 -32.28 24.02
C ASN A 120 -3.45 -31.25 24.31
N GLY A 121 -3.91 -30.47 23.33
CA GLY A 121 -4.99 -29.50 23.54
C GLY A 121 -6.32 -30.16 23.88
N GLN A 122 -6.67 -30.21 25.18
CA GLN A 122 -8.00 -30.59 25.70
C GLN A 122 -9.06 -29.51 25.43
N GLY A 123 -9.13 -29.02 24.19
CA GLY A 123 -10.26 -28.23 23.67
C GLY A 123 -11.27 -29.16 22.99
N PRO A 124 -12.47 -28.66 22.59
CA PRO A 124 -13.62 -29.50 22.18
C PRO A 124 -13.44 -30.40 20.94
N HIS A 125 -12.23 -30.56 20.40
CA HIS A 125 -11.99 -31.16 19.09
C HIS A 125 -10.78 -32.10 19.03
N ALA A 126 -10.52 -32.87 20.10
CA ALA A 126 -9.51 -33.93 20.11
C ALA A 126 -9.87 -35.19 19.27
N GLY A 127 -10.80 -35.08 18.31
CA GLY A 127 -11.23 -36.22 17.51
C GLY A 127 -12.28 -35.83 16.46
N GLY A 128 -11.84 -35.22 15.36
CA GLY A 128 -12.70 -34.91 14.22
C GLY A 128 -12.09 -33.86 13.30
N THR A 129 -12.56 -33.83 12.04
CA THR A 129 -12.21 -32.85 11.00
C THR A 129 -12.62 -31.43 11.38
N ALA A 130 -11.94 -30.83 12.37
CA ALA A 130 -12.12 -29.44 12.73
C ALA A 130 -11.69 -28.55 11.56
N THR A 131 -12.55 -27.60 11.18
CA THR A 131 -12.26 -26.63 10.13
C THR A 131 -11.09 -25.72 10.54
N VAL A 132 -10.44 -25.10 9.57
CA VAL A 132 -9.33 -24.15 9.80
C VAL A 132 -9.77 -23.02 10.74
N ASP A 133 -10.99 -22.50 10.54
CA ASP A 133 -11.63 -21.49 11.42
C ASP A 133 -11.66 -21.92 12.89
N THR A 134 -12.13 -23.14 13.16
CA THR A 134 -12.25 -23.64 14.53
C THR A 134 -10.88 -23.75 15.20
N ARG A 135 -9.86 -24.14 14.43
CA ARG A 135 -8.47 -24.21 14.94
C ARG A 135 -7.87 -22.83 15.16
N LEU A 136 -8.14 -21.85 14.29
CA LEU A 136 -7.71 -20.46 14.47
C LEU A 136 -8.26 -19.87 15.77
N VAL A 137 -9.55 -20.07 16.04
CA VAL A 137 -10.20 -19.65 17.30
C VAL A 137 -9.57 -20.37 18.50
N ALA A 138 -9.40 -21.69 18.42
CA ALA A 138 -8.81 -22.48 19.51
C ALA A 138 -7.36 -22.06 19.82
N LEU A 139 -6.53 -21.86 18.80
CA LEU A 139 -5.16 -21.40 18.96
C LEU A 139 -5.11 -20.00 19.60
N THR A 140 -5.95 -19.08 19.13
CA THR A 140 -6.00 -17.72 19.67
C THR A 140 -6.41 -17.76 21.14
N LYS A 141 -7.33 -18.66 21.52
CA LYS A 141 -7.74 -18.88 22.90
C LYS A 141 -6.63 -19.47 23.77
N GLU A 142 -5.93 -20.50 23.28
CA GLU A 142 -4.77 -21.09 23.97
C GLU A 142 -3.69 -20.02 24.23
N LEU A 143 -3.42 -19.16 23.25
CA LEU A 143 -2.48 -18.06 23.39
C LEU A 143 -2.98 -17.03 24.40
N GLN A 144 -4.26 -16.66 24.36
CA GLN A 144 -4.86 -15.71 25.29
C GLN A 144 -4.79 -16.22 26.74
N ASP A 145 -5.08 -17.50 26.95
CA ASP A 145 -5.10 -18.14 28.27
C ASP A 145 -3.69 -18.43 28.80
N ALA A 146 -2.70 -18.65 27.92
CA ALA A 146 -1.32 -18.82 28.34
C ALA A 146 -0.84 -17.63 29.19
N THR A 147 -1.23 -16.39 28.85
CA THR A 147 -1.06 -15.11 29.58
C THR A 147 0.33 -14.38 29.64
N PRO A 148 1.55 -14.97 29.58
CA PRO A 148 2.78 -14.22 29.86
C PRO A 148 3.22 -13.28 28.71
N ASP A 149 2.77 -13.52 27.48
CA ASP A 149 3.33 -12.85 26.29
C ASP A 149 2.42 -11.74 25.72
N GLY A 150 1.45 -11.26 26.50
CA GLY A 150 0.51 -10.20 26.11
C GLY A 150 -0.78 -10.68 25.42
N PRO A 151 -1.71 -9.76 25.10
CA PRO A 151 -3.03 -10.10 24.55
C PRO A 151 -2.91 -10.75 23.18
N ALA A 152 -3.79 -11.72 22.89
CA ALA A 152 -3.89 -12.38 21.59
C ALA A 152 -5.05 -11.77 20.78
N VAL A 153 -4.78 -11.42 19.53
CA VAL A 153 -5.76 -10.80 18.62
C VAL A 153 -5.83 -11.61 17.34
N LEU A 154 -7.02 -12.08 16.98
CA LEU A 154 -7.27 -12.73 15.70
C LEU A 154 -7.47 -11.67 14.61
N VAL A 155 -6.76 -11.78 13.50
CA VAL A 155 -6.89 -10.86 12.36
C VAL A 155 -7.45 -11.62 11.17
N THR A 156 -8.64 -11.22 10.72
CA THR A 156 -9.34 -11.87 9.60
C THR A 156 -10.19 -10.86 8.84
N LYS A 157 -10.44 -11.15 7.57
CA LYS A 157 -11.43 -10.42 6.74
C LYS A 157 -12.83 -11.05 6.78
N ASP A 158 -12.98 -12.23 7.37
CA ASP A 158 -14.27 -12.94 7.44
C ASP A 158 -15.08 -12.47 8.66
N VAL A 159 -16.29 -11.96 8.39
CA VAL A 159 -17.24 -11.53 9.43
C VAL A 159 -17.67 -12.72 10.30
N ASN A 160 -17.89 -13.90 9.73
CA ASN A 160 -18.32 -15.09 10.46
C ASN A 160 -17.25 -15.56 11.43
N LEU A 161 -15.98 -15.51 11.02
CA LEU A 161 -14.86 -15.88 11.89
C LEU A 161 -14.71 -14.89 13.05
N ARG A 162 -14.93 -13.59 12.80
CA ARG A 162 -14.96 -12.58 13.88
C ARG A 162 -16.09 -12.83 14.89
N ILE A 163 -17.30 -13.14 14.42
CA ILE A 163 -18.44 -13.45 15.30
C ILE A 163 -18.13 -14.69 16.16
N ARG A 164 -17.51 -15.73 15.59
CA ARG A 164 -17.10 -16.92 16.35
C ARG A 164 -16.04 -16.61 17.41
N ALA A 165 -15.08 -15.74 17.08
CA ALA A 165 -14.05 -15.32 18.02
C ALA A 165 -14.63 -14.49 19.17
N ASP A 166 -15.54 -13.57 18.88
CA ASP A 166 -16.26 -12.77 19.88
C ASP A 166 -17.09 -13.67 20.83
N ALA A 167 -17.82 -14.63 20.28
CA ALA A 167 -18.56 -15.63 21.06
C ALA A 167 -17.64 -16.49 21.97
N ALA A 168 -16.36 -16.64 21.61
CA ALA A 168 -15.34 -17.32 22.41
C ALA A 168 -14.59 -16.39 23.39
N GLY A 169 -14.99 -15.11 23.48
CA GLY A 169 -14.36 -14.10 24.34
C GLY A 169 -12.98 -13.64 23.85
N LEU A 170 -12.73 -13.70 22.54
CA LEU A 170 -11.47 -13.30 21.92
C LEU A 170 -11.60 -11.96 21.21
N THR A 171 -10.53 -11.18 21.20
CA THR A 171 -10.45 -9.98 20.37
C THR A 171 -10.18 -10.38 18.92
N ALA A 172 -11.04 -9.93 18.00
CA ALA A 172 -10.86 -10.11 16.57
C ALA A 172 -10.95 -8.78 15.81
N GLU A 173 -9.99 -8.52 14.93
CA GLU A 173 -9.86 -7.28 14.16
C GLU A 173 -10.01 -7.54 12.65
N ASP A 174 -10.60 -6.58 11.94
CA ASP A 174 -10.55 -6.55 10.47
C ASP A 174 -9.14 -6.21 9.99
N PHE A 175 -8.71 -6.82 8.89
CA PHE A 175 -7.51 -6.36 8.20
C PHE A 175 -7.84 -5.29 7.17
N GLU A 176 -7.84 -4.04 7.60
CA GLU A 176 -7.84 -2.89 6.71
C GLU A 176 -6.41 -2.58 6.27
N THR A 177 -6.16 -2.66 4.96
CA THR A 177 -4.88 -2.29 4.33
C THR A 177 -4.56 -0.79 4.47
N ASP A 178 -5.46 -0.02 5.09
CA ASP A 178 -5.28 1.40 5.42
C ASP A 178 -4.46 1.65 6.70
N ARG A 179 -3.99 0.59 7.38
CA ARG A 179 -2.95 0.73 8.41
C ARG A 179 -1.59 1.02 7.75
N ASP A 180 -1.36 2.28 7.37
CA ASP A 180 -0.04 2.91 7.15
C ASP A 180 1.07 1.98 6.65
N CYS A 181 0.80 1.17 5.62
CA CYS A 181 1.85 0.55 4.85
C CYS A 181 2.50 1.67 4.04
N GLY A 182 3.56 2.26 4.60
CA GLY A 182 4.44 3.25 3.97
C GLY A 182 5.19 2.75 2.73
N ARG A 183 4.48 2.07 1.82
CA ARG A 183 4.84 2.07 0.41
C ARG A 183 4.23 3.32 -0.17
N ASP A 184 5.08 4.22 -0.65
CA ASP A 184 4.76 5.21 -1.66
C ASP A 184 4.01 4.50 -2.80
N ARG A 185 2.68 4.46 -2.71
CA ARG A 185 1.85 4.20 -3.87
C ARG A 185 2.08 5.43 -4.72
N PHE A 186 2.82 5.27 -5.81
CA PHE A 186 2.92 6.29 -6.83
C PHE A 186 1.50 6.71 -7.22
N THR A 187 1.09 7.88 -6.74
CA THR A 187 -0.27 8.41 -6.95
C THR A 187 -0.46 8.89 -8.38
N GLY A 188 0.66 9.12 -9.10
CA GLY A 188 0.69 9.77 -10.40
C GLY A 188 0.29 11.24 -10.35
N THR A 189 0.14 11.81 -9.14
CA THR A 189 -0.31 13.19 -8.93
C THR A 189 0.50 13.90 -7.84
N PHE A 190 0.73 15.21 -8.01
CA PHE A 190 1.30 16.08 -6.97
C PHE A 190 0.72 17.50 -7.02
N GLU A 191 1.07 18.33 -6.04
CA GLU A 191 0.77 19.76 -6.06
C GLU A 191 2.06 20.56 -6.20
N LEU A 192 2.03 21.59 -7.05
CA LEU A 192 3.15 22.51 -7.28
C LEU A 192 2.74 23.90 -6.85
N SER A 193 3.38 24.45 -5.83
CA SER A 193 3.16 25.84 -5.42
C SER A 193 4.02 26.78 -6.25
N CYS A 194 3.40 27.79 -6.85
CA CYS A 194 4.07 28.77 -7.69
C CYS A 194 3.70 30.20 -7.27
N THR A 195 4.51 31.14 -7.71
CA THR A 195 4.23 32.57 -7.59
C THR A 195 3.16 33.01 -8.61
N PRO A 196 2.41 34.09 -8.35
CA PRO A 196 1.42 34.60 -9.31
C PRO A 196 1.98 34.87 -10.73
N PRO A 197 3.21 35.41 -10.90
CA PRO A 197 3.81 35.58 -12.22
C PRO A 197 4.07 34.25 -12.95
N GLU A 198 4.57 33.23 -12.26
CA GLU A 198 4.79 31.89 -12.84
C GLU A 198 3.47 31.24 -13.25
N LEU A 199 2.42 31.38 -12.43
CA LEU A 199 1.09 30.89 -12.77
C LEU A 199 0.50 31.64 -13.98
N ALA A 200 0.76 32.94 -14.11
CA ALA A 200 0.38 33.73 -15.28
C ALA A 200 1.15 33.29 -16.53
N ALA A 201 2.46 33.05 -16.41
CA ALA A 201 3.30 32.51 -17.48
C ALA A 201 2.78 31.14 -17.95
N LEU A 202 2.46 30.22 -17.02
CA LEU A 202 1.87 28.93 -17.37
C LEU A 202 0.54 29.07 -18.15
N ARG A 203 -0.27 30.10 -17.86
CA ARG A 203 -1.52 30.36 -18.62
C ARG A 203 -1.22 30.84 -20.04
N ALA A 204 -0.25 31.74 -20.19
CA ALA A 204 0.08 32.40 -21.45
C ALA A 204 0.94 31.50 -22.35
N ASP A 205 2.08 31.04 -21.82
CA ASP A 205 3.13 30.34 -22.55
C ASP A 205 2.92 28.82 -22.59
N LYS A 206 1.93 28.31 -21.83
CA LYS A 206 1.60 26.87 -21.74
C LYS A 206 2.77 26.00 -21.28
N PHE A 207 3.72 26.60 -20.57
CA PHE A 207 4.95 25.94 -20.15
C PHE A 207 5.45 26.55 -18.86
N LEU A 208 5.89 25.71 -17.92
CA LEU A 208 6.55 26.15 -16.69
C LEU A 208 7.67 25.16 -16.32
N PRO A 209 8.94 25.60 -16.22
CA PRO A 209 10.04 24.73 -15.84
C PRO A 209 9.96 24.30 -14.36
N LEU A 210 10.31 23.05 -14.07
CA LEU A 210 10.25 22.44 -12.74
C LEU A 210 11.44 22.74 -11.83
N ASN A 211 12.26 23.76 -12.17
CA ASN A 211 13.50 24.16 -11.51
C ASN A 211 13.54 23.85 -9.99
N GLY A 212 14.21 22.75 -9.59
CA GLY A 212 14.40 22.39 -8.19
C GLY A 212 13.35 21.48 -7.55
N SER A 213 12.35 20.99 -8.30
CA SER A 213 11.25 20.16 -7.79
C SER A 213 11.56 18.65 -7.68
N GLY A 214 12.84 18.28 -7.80
CA GLY A 214 13.31 16.89 -7.90
C GLY A 214 13.05 16.26 -9.28
N PRO A 215 13.58 15.05 -9.54
CA PRO A 215 13.28 14.33 -10.78
C PRO A 215 11.79 13.97 -10.80
N ARG A 216 11.08 14.37 -11.87
CA ARG A 216 9.68 14.04 -12.10
C ARG A 216 9.55 13.06 -13.25
N PHE A 217 8.59 12.16 -13.16
CA PHE A 217 8.34 11.20 -14.23
C PHE A 217 7.41 11.79 -15.28
N PRO A 218 7.65 11.52 -16.58
CA PRO A 218 6.72 11.87 -17.64
C PRO A 218 5.31 11.35 -17.35
N ASN A 219 4.31 12.16 -17.67
CA ASN A 219 2.90 11.87 -17.43
C ASN A 219 2.45 11.85 -15.96
N GLU A 220 3.27 12.33 -15.03
CA GLU A 220 2.76 12.75 -13.72
C GLU A 220 1.85 13.96 -13.88
N TYR A 221 0.68 13.93 -13.26
CA TYR A 221 -0.25 15.04 -13.24
C TYR A 221 -0.03 15.94 -12.02
N CYS A 222 -0.37 17.21 -12.12
CA CYS A 222 -0.29 18.10 -10.97
C CYS A 222 -1.31 19.24 -10.99
N SER A 223 -1.61 19.72 -9.79
CA SER A 223 -2.30 20.98 -9.58
C SER A 223 -1.25 22.06 -9.29
N VAL A 224 -1.07 22.99 -10.22
CA VAL A 224 -0.21 24.16 -10.05
C VAL A 224 -1.03 25.23 -9.34
N VAL A 225 -0.71 25.50 -8.08
CA VAL A 225 -1.47 26.38 -7.18
C VAL A 225 -0.70 27.68 -6.91
N ASP A 226 -1.41 28.80 -6.90
CA ASP A 226 -0.87 30.06 -6.41
C ASP A 226 -0.60 29.95 -4.90
N ALA A 227 0.65 30.19 -4.48
CA ALA A 227 1.05 30.17 -3.08
C ALA A 227 0.27 31.18 -2.20
N THR A 228 -0.29 32.23 -2.80
CA THR A 228 -1.08 33.27 -2.12
C THR A 228 -2.58 32.98 -2.13
N ASN A 229 -3.06 32.17 -3.07
CA ASN A 229 -4.48 31.83 -3.18
C ASN A 229 -4.70 30.46 -3.83
N ALA A 230 -4.88 29.43 -3.01
CA ALA A 230 -5.11 28.07 -3.47
C ALA A 230 -6.35 27.88 -4.39
N LYS A 231 -7.27 28.87 -4.49
CA LYS A 231 -8.38 28.82 -5.46
C LYS A 231 -7.92 29.06 -6.90
N HIS A 232 -6.75 29.66 -7.10
CA HIS A 232 -6.15 29.85 -8.42
C HIS A 232 -5.26 28.65 -8.73
N ALA A 233 -5.87 27.60 -9.27
CA ALA A 233 -5.17 26.38 -9.67
C ALA A 233 -5.25 26.16 -11.19
N ILE A 234 -4.18 25.59 -11.75
CA ILE A 234 -4.14 25.10 -13.12
C ILE A 234 -3.80 23.62 -13.06
N LEU A 235 -4.61 22.81 -13.72
CA LEU A 235 -4.33 21.39 -13.89
C LEU A 235 -3.28 21.23 -15.00
N ALA A 236 -2.20 20.54 -14.70
CA ALA A 236 -1.04 20.38 -15.57
C ALA A 236 -0.51 18.95 -15.50
N ARG A 237 0.45 18.66 -16.37
CA ARG A 237 1.14 17.37 -16.47
C ARG A 237 2.61 17.62 -16.75
N VAL A 238 3.46 16.75 -16.21
CA VAL A 238 4.88 16.71 -16.51
C VAL A 238 5.07 16.28 -17.96
N ASP A 239 5.92 17.03 -18.66
CA ASP A 239 6.22 16.82 -20.06
C ASP A 239 7.05 15.54 -20.29
N ALA A 240 7.40 15.25 -21.54
CA ALA A 240 8.15 14.04 -21.87
C ALA A 240 9.61 14.08 -21.37
N SER A 241 10.19 15.27 -21.17
CA SER A 241 11.56 15.42 -20.65
C SER A 241 11.63 15.23 -19.13
N GLY A 242 10.54 15.50 -18.42
CA GLY A 242 10.54 15.52 -16.94
C GLY A 242 11.00 16.85 -16.35
N GLU A 243 11.29 17.85 -17.19
CA GLU A 243 11.88 19.13 -16.79
C GLU A 243 10.87 20.26 -16.68
N ALA A 244 9.64 20.06 -17.18
CA ALA A 244 8.61 21.08 -17.16
C ALA A 244 7.20 20.52 -16.95
N VAL A 245 6.29 21.40 -16.56
CA VAL A 245 4.85 21.14 -16.55
C VAL A 245 4.15 21.93 -17.64
N VAL A 246 3.21 21.27 -18.29
CA VAL A 246 2.35 21.82 -19.33
C VAL A 246 0.89 21.68 -18.92
N PRO A 247 0.01 22.66 -19.18
CA PRO A 247 -1.38 22.57 -18.79
C PRO A 247 -2.08 21.44 -19.54
N ILE A 248 -2.98 20.72 -18.86
CA ILE A 248 -3.78 19.66 -19.50
C ILE A 248 -4.79 20.26 -20.48
N ARG A 249 -5.31 19.43 -21.39
CA ARG A 249 -6.33 19.86 -22.34
C ARG A 249 -7.59 20.37 -21.64
N SER A 250 -8.19 21.42 -22.19
CA SER A 250 -9.45 21.95 -21.67
C SER A 250 -10.62 21.10 -22.17
N LEU A 251 -11.31 20.41 -21.25
CA LEU A 251 -12.44 19.53 -21.56
C LEU A 251 -13.80 20.20 -21.28
N ARG A 252 -13.92 21.51 -21.57
CA ARG A 252 -15.15 22.29 -21.27
C ARG A 252 -16.39 21.74 -21.98
N GLU A 253 -16.22 21.27 -23.20
CA GLU A 253 -17.31 20.69 -24.00
C GLU A 253 -17.60 19.24 -23.58
N GLY A 254 -16.70 18.61 -22.82
CA GLY A 254 -16.74 17.20 -22.50
C GLY A 254 -16.13 16.34 -23.60
N VAL A 255 -16.16 15.03 -23.40
CA VAL A 255 -15.69 14.00 -24.33
C VAL A 255 -16.90 13.15 -24.64
N TRP A 256 -17.37 13.13 -25.89
CA TRP A 256 -18.58 12.42 -26.28
C TRP A 256 -19.82 12.73 -25.39
N GLY A 257 -20.00 14.00 -25.03
CA GLY A 257 -21.08 14.46 -24.14
C GLY A 257 -20.86 14.21 -22.64
N ILE A 258 -19.75 13.55 -22.25
CA ILE A 258 -19.40 13.29 -20.86
C ILE A 258 -18.43 14.35 -20.34
N ARG A 259 -18.80 15.03 -19.24
CA ARG A 259 -17.94 16.01 -18.57
C ARG A 259 -17.33 15.42 -17.30
N PRO A 260 -16.03 15.67 -17.03
CA PRO A 260 -15.40 15.22 -15.80
C PRO A 260 -15.95 15.99 -14.59
N LEU A 261 -16.20 15.28 -13.49
CA LEU A 261 -16.78 15.83 -12.26
C LEU A 261 -15.74 16.35 -11.26
N ASN A 262 -14.51 15.87 -11.35
CA ASN A 262 -13.41 16.24 -10.45
C ASN A 262 -12.08 16.32 -11.21
N ARG A 263 -10.98 16.61 -10.48
CA ARG A 263 -9.65 16.81 -11.07
C ARG A 263 -9.08 15.50 -11.60
N GLU A 264 -9.31 14.41 -10.89
CA GLU A 264 -8.83 13.07 -11.21
C GLU A 264 -9.43 12.57 -12.53
N GLN A 265 -10.73 12.82 -12.76
CA GLN A 265 -11.38 12.50 -14.03
C GLN A 265 -10.88 13.38 -15.18
N GLN A 266 -10.52 14.65 -14.91
CA GLN A 266 -9.87 15.50 -15.91
C GLN A 266 -8.51 14.94 -16.32
N TYR A 267 -7.69 14.53 -15.35
CA TYR A 267 -6.41 13.86 -15.62
C TYR A 267 -6.59 12.57 -16.42
N ALA A 268 -7.58 11.74 -16.03
CA ALA A 268 -7.86 10.48 -16.71
C ALA A 268 -8.26 10.69 -18.18
N LEU A 269 -9.16 11.64 -18.47
CA LEU A 269 -9.56 11.95 -19.84
C LEU A 269 -8.43 12.58 -20.65
N ASP A 270 -7.61 13.45 -20.05
CA ASP A 270 -6.43 14.00 -20.73
C ASP A 270 -5.45 12.90 -21.15
N ALA A 271 -5.21 11.93 -20.25
CA ALA A 271 -4.34 10.79 -20.52
C ALA A 271 -4.90 9.86 -21.59
N LEU A 272 -6.20 9.55 -21.51
CA LEU A 272 -6.89 8.65 -22.45
C LEU A 272 -6.91 9.22 -23.88
N LEU A 273 -6.99 10.54 -24.01
CA LEU A 273 -7.03 11.23 -25.31
C LEU A 273 -5.63 11.60 -25.84
N ASP A 274 -4.54 11.19 -25.19
CA ASP A 274 -3.17 11.45 -25.62
C ASP A 274 -2.58 10.22 -26.34
N ASP A 275 -2.51 10.27 -27.66
CA ASP A 275 -2.06 9.14 -28.50
C ASP A 275 -0.59 8.72 -28.25
N ARG A 276 0.17 9.57 -27.55
CA ARG A 276 1.54 9.26 -27.14
C ARG A 276 1.55 8.26 -25.97
N ILE A 277 0.46 8.16 -25.20
CA ILE A 277 0.32 7.25 -24.06
C ILE A 277 -0.33 5.95 -24.54
N ARG A 278 0.49 4.90 -24.66
CA ARG A 278 0.03 3.58 -25.18
C ARG A 278 -0.82 2.78 -24.19
N LEU A 279 -0.70 3.06 -22.90
CA LEU A 279 -1.40 2.35 -21.85
C LEU A 279 -1.74 3.31 -20.72
N VAL A 280 -3.03 3.43 -20.40
CA VAL A 280 -3.53 4.20 -19.26
C VAL A 280 -4.10 3.23 -18.24
N THR A 281 -3.58 3.28 -17.01
CA THR A 281 -4.15 2.52 -15.89
C THR A 281 -4.93 3.47 -15.00
N VAL A 282 -6.23 3.25 -14.86
CA VAL A 282 -7.10 4.07 -14.00
C VAL A 282 -7.54 3.24 -12.79
N THR A 283 -7.06 3.60 -11.60
CA THR A 283 -7.44 2.98 -10.33
C THR A 283 -8.36 3.91 -9.54
N GLY A 284 -9.34 3.35 -8.83
CA GLY A 284 -10.19 4.12 -7.92
C GLY A 284 -11.43 3.35 -7.49
N PRO A 285 -12.19 3.85 -6.50
CA PRO A 285 -13.37 3.19 -5.94
C PRO A 285 -14.41 2.77 -6.99
N SER A 286 -15.29 1.82 -6.64
CA SER A 286 -16.44 1.49 -7.50
C SER A 286 -17.34 2.71 -7.71
N GLY A 287 -17.99 2.82 -8.87
CA GLY A 287 -18.90 3.92 -9.19
C GLY A 287 -18.25 5.24 -9.62
N THR A 288 -16.92 5.33 -9.71
CA THR A 288 -16.21 6.58 -10.10
C THR A 288 -16.13 6.86 -11.60
N GLY A 289 -16.88 6.13 -12.42
CA GLY A 289 -17.00 6.39 -13.86
C GLY A 289 -15.83 5.91 -14.74
N LYS A 290 -14.87 5.13 -14.21
CA LYS A 290 -13.67 4.67 -14.96
C LYS A 290 -13.98 4.09 -16.34
N THR A 291 -14.91 3.12 -16.40
CA THR A 291 -15.32 2.48 -17.65
C THR A 291 -16.04 3.46 -18.58
N LEU A 292 -16.87 4.35 -18.04
CA LEU A 292 -17.58 5.37 -18.81
C LEU A 292 -16.60 6.33 -19.49
N LEU A 293 -15.59 6.81 -18.75
CA LEU A 293 -14.57 7.71 -19.28
C LEU A 293 -13.72 7.04 -20.36
N ALA A 294 -13.34 5.77 -20.15
CA ALA A 294 -12.60 4.99 -21.14
C ALA A 294 -13.41 4.79 -22.43
N LEU A 295 -14.71 4.47 -22.33
CA LEU A 295 -15.60 4.33 -23.49
C LEU A 295 -15.79 5.66 -24.22
N ALA A 296 -16.04 6.75 -23.50
CA ALA A 296 -16.20 8.08 -24.09
C ALA A 296 -14.95 8.53 -24.85
N ALA A 297 -13.77 8.36 -24.26
CA ALA A 297 -12.50 8.68 -24.91
C ALA A 297 -12.23 7.80 -26.14
N GLY A 298 -12.49 6.49 -26.03
CA GLY A 298 -12.34 5.56 -27.15
C GLY A 298 -13.27 5.89 -28.33
N LEU A 299 -14.53 6.24 -28.06
CA LEU A 299 -15.46 6.68 -29.11
C LEU A 299 -15.00 7.98 -29.78
N GLN A 300 -14.53 8.94 -28.99
CA GLN A 300 -14.03 10.22 -29.50
C GLN A 300 -12.81 10.07 -30.40
N GLN A 301 -11.95 9.07 -30.18
CA GLN A 301 -10.74 8.84 -30.98
C GLN A 301 -11.00 8.16 -32.33
N VAL A 302 -12.20 7.60 -32.53
CA VAL A 302 -12.56 6.86 -33.75
C VAL A 302 -13.41 7.72 -34.72
N VAL A 303 -13.87 8.89 -34.27
CA VAL A 303 -14.78 9.77 -35.02
C VAL A 303 -14.05 10.98 -35.58
#